data_AF-A0A357QL84-F1
#
_entry.id   AF-A0A357QL84-F1
#
_cell.length_a   1.000
_cell.length_b   1.000
_cell.length_c   1.000
_cell.angle_alpha   90.00
_cell.angle_beta   90.00
_cell.angle_gamma   90.00
#
_symmetry.space_group_name_H-M   'P 1'
#
loop_
_entity.id
_entity.type
_entity.pdbx_description
1 polymer ?
#
loop_
_entity_poly.entity_id
_entity_poly.type
_entity_poly.pdbx_seq_one_letter_code
_entity_poly.pdbx_strand_id
1 'polypeptide(L)'
;MSKKHNEDKQNRLSDLIEIIKGYKDLNFSQSEDYKQKFNKVWPVIKKTIEFARDIKLTGEKFDKKADEAIALGDRMYADGASQEGMTELGLKFQKTWKKIKFALNILRFAGKDERNKWIDKIIEIGDWVFGE
;
A
#
# COMPACT_ATOMS: atom_id res chain seq x y z
N MET A 1 -28.39 8.30 -0.11
CA MET A 1 -26.97 8.62 -0.39
C MET A 1 -25.99 7.46 -0.18
N SER A 2 -26.38 6.30 0.40
CA SER A 2 -25.45 5.20 0.73
C SER A 2 -24.91 4.38 -0.47
N LYS A 3 -25.68 4.20 -1.55
CA LYS A 3 -25.27 3.36 -2.69
C LYS A 3 -24.07 3.92 -3.48
N LYS A 4 -24.08 5.21 -3.81
CA LYS A 4 -23.04 5.87 -4.62
C LYS A 4 -21.66 5.85 -3.95
N HIS A 5 -21.61 6.07 -2.63
CA HIS A 5 -20.37 5.98 -1.85
C HIS A 5 -19.80 4.56 -1.77
N ASN A 6 -20.65 3.53 -1.87
CA ASN A 6 -20.20 2.14 -1.84
C ASN A 6 -19.68 1.73 -3.22
N GLU A 7 -20.34 2.14 -4.29
CA GLU A 7 -19.90 1.91 -5.68
C GLU A 7 -18.53 2.55 -5.96
N ASP A 8 -18.29 3.80 -5.54
CA ASP A 8 -16.99 4.47 -5.71
C ASP A 8 -15.85 3.73 -4.98
N LYS A 9 -16.11 3.16 -3.79
CA LYS A 9 -15.13 2.35 -3.05
C LYS A 9 -14.82 1.04 -3.76
N GLN A 10 -15.83 0.39 -4.34
CA GLN A 10 -15.65 -0.86 -5.08
C GLN A 10 -14.91 -0.65 -6.41
N ASN A 11 -15.16 0.47 -7.10
CA ASN A 11 -14.44 0.83 -8.32
C ASN A 11 -12.96 1.07 -8.02
N ARG A 12 -12.67 1.89 -7.00
CA ARG A 12 -11.28 2.17 -6.57
C ARG A 12 -10.54 0.92 -6.08
N LEU A 13 -11.24 0.00 -5.43
CA LEU A 13 -10.67 -1.29 -5.04
C LEU A 13 -10.36 -2.16 -6.27
N SER A 14 -11.23 -2.12 -7.28
CA SER A 14 -11.01 -2.87 -8.52
C SER A 14 -9.80 -2.33 -9.29
N ASP A 15 -9.64 -1.01 -9.37
CA ASP A 15 -8.45 -0.37 -9.95
C ASP A 15 -7.17 -0.80 -9.23
N LEU A 16 -7.20 -0.81 -7.89
CA LEU A 16 -6.09 -1.27 -7.09
C LEU A 16 -5.75 -2.74 -7.40
N ILE A 17 -6.77 -3.62 -7.44
CA ILE A 17 -6.63 -5.04 -7.80
C ILE A 17 -5.99 -5.24 -9.18
N GLU A 18 -6.41 -4.48 -10.20
CA GLU A 18 -5.81 -4.56 -11.53
C GLU A 18 -4.32 -4.20 -11.53
N ILE A 19 -3.92 -3.20 -10.73
CA ILE A 19 -2.50 -2.84 -10.59
C ILE A 19 -1.72 -4.01 -9.95
N ILE A 20 -2.26 -4.64 -8.90
CA ILE A 20 -1.59 -5.74 -8.19
C ILE A 20 -1.47 -7.00 -9.03
N LYS A 21 -2.40 -7.25 -9.95
CA LYS A 21 -2.29 -8.35 -10.91
C LYS A 21 -1.00 -8.27 -11.73
N GLY A 22 -0.49 -7.08 -12.00
CA GLY A 22 0.83 -6.87 -12.63
C GLY A 22 2.01 -7.37 -11.78
N TYR A 23 1.80 -7.59 -10.48
CA TYR A 23 2.78 -8.08 -9.51
C TYR A 23 2.52 -9.53 -9.09
N LYS A 24 1.67 -10.27 -9.82
CA LYS A 24 1.30 -11.66 -9.49
C LYS A 24 2.53 -12.58 -9.41
N ASP A 25 3.50 -12.37 -10.29
CA ASP A 25 4.72 -13.20 -10.41
C ASP A 25 5.89 -12.63 -9.60
N LEU A 26 5.65 -11.62 -8.75
CA LEU A 26 6.69 -11.07 -7.89
C LEU A 26 7.18 -12.13 -6.90
N ASN A 27 8.48 -12.44 -6.97
CA ASN A 27 9.16 -13.35 -6.06
C ASN A 27 9.70 -12.57 -4.86
N PHE A 28 9.25 -12.93 -3.65
CA PHE A 28 9.64 -12.29 -2.40
C PHE A 28 10.98 -12.82 -1.83
N SER A 29 11.95 -13.11 -2.71
CA SER A 29 13.26 -13.61 -2.29
C SER A 29 13.90 -12.67 -1.27
N GLN A 30 14.44 -13.24 -0.19
CA GLN A 30 15.12 -12.45 0.84
C GLN A 30 16.48 -11.91 0.38
N SER A 31 17.01 -12.39 -0.75
CA SER A 31 18.33 -12.00 -1.28
C SER A 31 18.38 -10.59 -1.89
N GLU A 32 17.25 -9.93 -2.10
CA GLU A 32 17.21 -8.58 -2.66
C GLU A 32 17.49 -7.53 -1.58
N ASP A 33 18.33 -6.55 -1.89
CA ASP A 33 18.56 -5.43 -1.00
C ASP A 33 17.30 -4.55 -0.90
N TYR A 34 17.18 -3.79 0.20
CA TYR A 34 15.99 -2.97 0.45
C TYR A 34 15.67 -1.99 -0.69
N LYS A 35 16.69 -1.44 -1.35
CA LYS A 35 16.53 -0.48 -2.44
C LYS A 35 15.90 -1.14 -3.67
N GLN A 36 16.34 -2.35 -4.00
CA GLN A 36 15.76 -3.15 -5.07
C GLN A 36 14.30 -3.52 -4.77
N LYS A 37 14.02 -3.99 -3.55
CA LYS A 37 12.65 -4.31 -3.09
C LYS A 37 11.75 -3.08 -3.21
N PHE A 38 12.20 -1.96 -2.67
CA PHE A 38 11.49 -0.68 -2.68
C PHE A 38 11.19 -0.21 -4.11
N ASN A 39 12.20 -0.14 -4.98
CA ASN A 39 12.00 0.35 -6.35
C ASN A 39 11.07 -0.53 -7.17
N LYS A 40 11.04 -1.85 -6.92
CA LYS A 40 10.11 -2.74 -7.60
C LYS A 40 8.67 -2.45 -7.23
N VAL A 41 8.41 -2.26 -5.93
CA VAL A 41 7.04 -2.28 -5.40
C VAL A 41 6.51 -0.93 -4.96
N TRP A 42 7.33 0.13 -4.93
CA TRP A 42 6.87 1.46 -4.56
C TRP A 42 5.64 1.93 -5.36
N PRO A 43 5.54 1.71 -6.70
CA PRO A 43 4.35 2.12 -7.44
C PRO A 43 3.04 1.49 -6.92
N VAL A 44 3.05 0.21 -6.56
CA VAL A 44 1.85 -0.46 -6.01
C VAL A 44 1.60 -0.10 -4.55
N ILE A 45 2.66 0.08 -3.76
CA ILE A 45 2.56 0.56 -2.38
C ILE A 45 1.95 1.95 -2.33
N LYS A 46 2.44 2.89 -3.16
CA LYS A 46 1.88 4.23 -3.29
C LYS A 46 0.38 4.19 -3.58
N LYS A 47 -0.03 3.41 -4.57
CA LYS A 47 -1.44 3.25 -4.96
C LYS A 47 -2.30 2.69 -3.82
N THR A 48 -1.73 1.81 -3.01
CA THR A 48 -2.39 1.27 -1.81
C THR A 48 -2.58 2.34 -0.74
N ILE A 49 -1.59 3.20 -0.50
CA ILE A 49 -1.70 4.32 0.44
C ILE A 49 -2.76 5.33 -0.03
N GLU A 50 -2.68 5.71 -1.31
CA GLU A 50 -3.64 6.63 -1.95
C GLU A 50 -5.05 6.08 -1.79
N PHE A 51 -5.26 4.80 -2.10
CA PHE A 51 -6.54 4.12 -1.89
C PHE A 51 -7.01 4.18 -0.44
N ALA A 52 -6.15 3.87 0.54
CA ALA A 52 -6.51 3.87 1.96
C ALA A 52 -6.91 5.27 2.47
N ARG A 53 -6.25 6.32 1.97
CA ARG A 53 -6.62 7.73 2.23
C ARG A 53 -7.99 8.05 1.63
N ASP A 54 -8.17 7.64 0.39
CA ASP A 54 -9.30 7.95 -0.46
C ASP A 54 -10.62 7.30 -0.01
N ILE A 55 -10.57 6.13 0.61
CA ILE A 55 -11.75 5.47 1.20
C ILE A 55 -12.16 6.06 2.56
N LYS A 56 -11.37 7.01 3.11
CA LYS A 56 -11.62 7.78 4.34
C LYS A 56 -11.88 6.91 5.59
N LEU A 57 -11.44 5.65 5.61
CA LEU A 57 -11.63 4.75 6.75
C LEU A 57 -10.68 5.04 7.92
N THR A 58 -9.58 5.72 7.67
CA THR A 58 -8.42 5.85 8.57
C THR A 58 -8.30 7.24 9.21
N GLY A 59 -9.12 8.21 8.76
CA GLY A 59 -9.28 9.57 9.32
C GLY A 59 -8.22 10.60 8.89
N GLU A 60 -8.47 11.89 9.12
CA GLU A 60 -7.60 12.99 8.64
C GLU A 60 -6.15 12.92 9.14
N LYS A 61 -5.93 12.43 10.37
CA LYS A 61 -4.58 12.22 10.90
C LYS A 61 -3.80 11.15 10.13
N PHE A 62 -4.50 10.22 9.50
CA PHE A 62 -3.88 9.26 8.58
C PHE A 62 -3.60 9.94 7.24
N ASP A 63 -4.55 10.69 6.68
CA ASP A 63 -4.39 11.36 5.38
C ASP A 63 -3.08 12.17 5.32
N LYS A 64 -2.81 12.99 6.35
CA LYS A 64 -1.55 13.74 6.43
C LYS A 64 -0.30 12.83 6.46
N LYS A 65 -0.34 11.74 7.22
CA LYS A 65 0.79 10.80 7.32
C LYS A 65 0.99 9.99 6.03
N ALA A 66 -0.11 9.67 5.35
CA ALA A 66 -0.11 9.06 4.04
C ALA A 66 0.56 10.00 3.02
N ASP A 67 0.20 11.28 3.01
CA ASP A 67 0.78 12.28 2.12
C ASP A 67 2.29 12.48 2.39
N GLU A 68 2.69 12.56 3.67
CA GLU A 68 4.11 12.60 4.05
C GLU A 68 4.88 11.36 3.60
N ALA A 69 4.30 10.17 3.75
CA ALA A 69 4.92 8.92 3.33
C ALA A 69 5.04 8.81 1.80
N ILE A 70 4.01 9.24 1.07
CA ILE A 70 4.02 9.29 -0.40
C ILE A 70 5.11 10.26 -0.87
N ALA A 71 5.17 11.47 -0.31
CA ALA A 71 6.17 12.45 -0.70
C ALA A 71 7.61 11.95 -0.48
N LEU A 72 7.87 11.30 0.67
CA LEU A 72 9.18 10.73 0.98
C LEU A 72 9.53 9.58 0.04
N GLY A 73 8.59 8.65 -0.19
CA GLY A 73 8.84 7.52 -1.09
C GLY A 73 8.98 7.93 -2.56
N ASP A 74 8.21 8.91 -3.04
CA ASP A 74 8.37 9.46 -4.39
C ASP A 74 9.75 10.09 -4.58
N ARG A 75 10.23 10.84 -3.57
CA ARG A 75 11.58 11.39 -3.58
C ARG A 75 12.64 10.29 -3.64
N MET A 76 12.51 9.25 -2.80
CA MET A 76 13.43 8.11 -2.81
C MET A 76 13.40 7.32 -4.12
N TYR A 77 12.22 7.23 -4.75
CA TYR A 77 12.05 6.54 -6.02
C TYR A 77 12.71 7.31 -7.17
N ALA A 78 12.58 8.65 -7.18
CA ALA A 78 13.15 9.51 -8.21
C ALA A 78 14.66 9.75 -8.04
N ASP A 79 15.09 10.13 -6.84
CA ASP A 79 16.47 10.57 -6.56
C ASP A 79 17.38 9.40 -6.16
N GLY A 80 16.79 8.22 -5.95
CA GLY A 80 17.45 7.04 -5.42
C GLY A 80 17.36 6.96 -3.90
N ALA A 81 16.98 5.79 -3.41
CA ALA A 81 16.84 5.55 -1.99
C ALA A 81 18.23 5.61 -1.30
N SER A 82 18.44 6.62 -0.45
CA SER A 82 19.55 6.71 0.49
C SER A 82 19.24 5.90 1.75
N GLN A 83 20.24 5.43 2.47
CA GLN A 83 20.02 4.60 3.65
C GLN A 83 19.28 5.34 4.77
N GLU A 84 19.57 6.63 4.97
CA GLU A 84 18.84 7.48 5.91
C GLU A 84 17.37 7.67 5.50
N GLY A 85 17.11 7.91 4.21
CA GLY A 85 15.75 8.02 3.68
C GLY A 85 14.96 6.72 3.83
N MET A 86 15.60 5.57 3.62
CA MET A 86 14.98 4.25 3.85
C MET A 86 14.61 4.04 5.30
N THR A 87 15.49 4.39 6.24
CA THR A 87 15.21 4.29 7.68
C THR A 87 14.05 5.20 8.09
N GLU A 88 14.05 6.45 7.63
CA GLU A 88 12.97 7.40 7.93
C GLU A 88 11.63 6.93 7.34
N LEU A 89 11.66 6.45 6.09
CA LEU A 89 10.49 5.90 5.43
C LEU A 89 9.98 4.69 6.20
N GLY A 90 10.83 3.71 6.53
CA GLY A 90 10.45 2.52 7.29
C GLY A 90 9.71 2.85 8.59
N LEU A 91 10.23 3.80 9.38
CA LEU A 91 9.61 4.23 10.64
C LEU A 91 8.24 4.90 10.45
N LYS A 92 8.12 5.77 9.44
CA LYS A 92 6.84 6.41 9.09
C LYS A 92 5.86 5.39 8.52
N PHE A 93 6.36 4.44 7.73
CA PHE A 93 5.57 3.45 7.02
C PHE A 93 5.03 2.38 7.94
N GLN A 94 5.81 1.83 8.88
CA GLN A 94 5.32 0.81 9.84
C GLN A 94 4.01 1.22 10.53
N LYS A 95 3.94 2.47 11.04
CA LYS A 95 2.74 2.98 11.73
C LYS A 95 1.57 3.22 10.78
N THR A 96 1.85 3.68 9.57
CA THR A 96 0.84 3.94 8.53
C THR A 96 0.33 2.62 7.94
N TRP A 97 1.22 1.67 7.74
CA TRP A 97 0.98 0.35 7.16
C TRP A 97 0.06 -0.50 8.03
N LYS A 98 0.22 -0.49 9.36
CA LYS A 98 -0.74 -1.16 10.27
C LYS A 98 -2.18 -0.67 10.07
N LYS A 99 -2.37 0.63 9.81
CA LYS A 99 -3.70 1.20 9.52
C LYS A 99 -4.19 0.85 8.12
N ILE A 100 -3.30 0.84 7.12
CA ILE A 100 -3.61 0.39 5.76
C ILE A 100 -4.07 -1.07 5.79
N LYS A 101 -3.31 -1.95 6.45
CA LYS A 101 -3.63 -3.36 6.66
C LYS A 101 -4.99 -3.53 7.34
N PHE A 102 -5.31 -2.73 8.34
CA PHE A 102 -6.64 -2.74 8.96
C PHE A 102 -7.75 -2.36 7.97
N ALA A 103 -7.57 -1.29 7.19
CA ALA A 103 -8.54 -0.87 6.18
C ALA A 103 -8.73 -1.91 5.08
N LEU A 104 -7.65 -2.52 4.60
CA LEU A 104 -7.66 -3.62 3.64
C LEU A 104 -8.37 -4.87 4.20
N ASN A 105 -8.14 -5.21 5.46
CA ASN A 105 -8.83 -6.32 6.12
C ASN A 105 -10.33 -6.08 6.27
N ILE A 106 -10.77 -4.85 6.57
CA ILE A 106 -12.21 -4.50 6.57
C ILE A 106 -12.82 -4.77 5.19
N LEU A 107 -12.13 -4.37 4.12
CA LEU A 107 -12.60 -4.59 2.75
C LEU A 107 -12.60 -6.08 2.37
N ARG A 108 -11.65 -6.86 2.89
CA ARG A 108 -11.60 -8.32 2.75
C ARG A 108 -12.86 -8.98 3.32
N PHE A 109 -13.31 -8.56 4.51
CA PHE A 109 -14.55 -9.07 5.12
C PHE A 109 -15.81 -8.71 4.33
N ALA A 110 -15.80 -7.59 3.59
CA ALA A 110 -16.90 -7.19 2.71
C ALA A 110 -16.80 -7.80 1.29
N GLY A 111 -15.73 -8.55 1.01
CA GLY A 111 -15.33 -9.04 -0.31
C GLY A 111 -15.94 -10.38 -0.71
N LYS A 112 -15.61 -10.82 -1.94
CA LYS A 112 -15.78 -12.21 -2.41
C LYS A 112 -14.39 -12.85 -2.44
N ASP A 113 -14.28 -14.18 -2.28
CA ASP A 113 -13.01 -14.91 -2.11
C ASP A 113 -11.92 -14.54 -3.14
N GLU A 114 -12.27 -14.34 -4.41
CA GLU A 114 -11.29 -13.98 -5.44
C GLU A 114 -10.65 -12.60 -5.28
N ARG A 115 -11.30 -11.67 -4.57
CA ARG A 115 -10.73 -10.35 -4.26
C ARG A 115 -9.81 -10.42 -3.05
N ASN A 116 -10.09 -11.35 -2.14
CA ASN A 116 -9.33 -11.54 -0.92
C ASN A 116 -7.88 -11.95 -1.22
N LYS A 117 -7.65 -12.83 -2.21
CA LYS A 117 -6.29 -13.22 -2.63
C LYS A 117 -5.43 -12.03 -3.08
N TRP A 118 -6.04 -11.05 -3.74
CA TRP A 118 -5.33 -9.85 -4.20
C TRP A 118 -5.06 -8.88 -3.05
N ILE A 119 -6.01 -8.75 -2.12
CA ILE A 119 -5.81 -7.99 -0.88
C ILE A 119 -4.68 -8.62 -0.05
N ASP A 120 -4.64 -9.94 0.08
CA ASP A 120 -3.58 -10.64 0.81
C ASP A 120 -2.23 -10.43 0.13
N LYS A 121 -2.16 -10.44 -1.21
CA LYS A 121 -0.93 -10.11 -1.96
C LYS A 121 -0.46 -8.66 -1.72
N ILE A 122 -1.36 -7.67 -1.61
CA ILE A 122 -0.98 -6.29 -1.22
C ILE A 122 -0.31 -6.28 0.14
N ILE A 123 -0.93 -6.98 1.09
CA ILE A 123 -0.46 -7.05 2.47
C ILE A 123 0.92 -7.69 2.48
N GLU A 124 1.11 -8.78 1.73
CA GLU A 124 2.40 -9.46 1.58
C GLU A 124 3.47 -8.56 0.96
N ILE A 125 3.14 -7.78 -0.09
CA ILE A 125 4.08 -6.84 -0.72
C ILE A 125 4.55 -5.78 0.27
N GLY A 126 3.65 -5.19 1.07
CA GLY A 126 4.06 -4.19 2.04
C GLY A 126 4.72 -4.78 3.28
N ASP A 127 4.34 -5.98 3.72
CA ASP A 127 5.04 -6.69 4.79
C ASP A 127 6.47 -7.09 4.34
N TRP A 128 6.69 -7.41 3.06
CA TRP A 128 8.02 -7.71 2.52
C TRP A 128 8.98 -6.51 2.53
N VAL A 129 8.46 -5.29 2.38
CA VAL A 129 9.28 -4.07 2.38
C VAL A 129 9.34 -3.39 3.75
N PHE A 130 8.27 -3.47 4.54
CA PHE A 130 8.12 -2.67 5.76
C PHE A 130 7.73 -3.49 6.99
N GLY A 131 7.58 -4.80 6.86
CA GLY A 131 7.21 -5.73 7.93
C GLY A 131 8.40 -6.11 8.79
N GLU A 132 8.88 -5.15 9.58
CA GLU A 132 9.54 -5.41 10.87
C GLU A 132 8.65 -4.88 12.00
#